data_AF-A0A2J4JPV5-F1
#
_entry.id   AF-A0A2J4JPV5-F1
#
_cell.length_a   1.000
_cell.length_b   1.000
_cell.length_c   1.000
_cell.angle_alpha   90.00
_cell.angle_beta   90.00
_cell.angle_gamma   90.00
#
_symmetry.space_group_name_H-M   'P 1'
#
loop_
_entity.id
_entity.type
_entity.pdbx_description
1 polymer ?
#
loop_
_entity_poly.entity_id
_entity_poly.type
_entity_poly.pdbx_seq_one_letter_code
_entity_poly.pdbx_strand_id
1 'polypeptide(L)' 'MKQARYKEPLPLAVIEVARAGDAGAVEQVLQYYNSYINKLCTRTLYDDCGQLHV' A
#
# COMPACT_ATOMS: atom_id res chain seq x y z
N MET A 1 -21.18 -6.11 -2.25
CA MET A 1 -19.96 -5.32 -1.99
C MET A 1 -19.06 -6.13 -1.07
N LYS A 2 -17.80 -6.41 -1.44
CA LYS A 2 -16.88 -7.15 -0.55
C LYS A 2 -16.59 -6.24 0.65
N GLN A 3 -16.98 -6.70 1.85
CA GLN A 3 -16.73 -6.00 3.11
C GLN A 3 -15.23 -5.72 3.22
N ALA A 4 -14.85 -4.45 3.36
CA ALA A 4 -13.47 -4.11 3.68
C ALA A 4 -13.19 -4.71 5.05
N ARG A 5 -12.38 -5.76 5.10
CA ARG A 5 -11.92 -6.32 6.38
C ARG A 5 -11.04 -5.26 7.01
N TYR A 6 -11.46 -4.74 8.17
CA TYR A 6 -10.63 -3.85 8.97
C TYR A 6 -9.30 -4.54 9.24
N LYS A 7 -8.20 -3.84 8.93
CA LYS A 7 -6.85 -4.27 9.25
C LYS A 7 -6.29 -3.24 10.22
N GLU A 8 -5.83 -3.71 11.37
CA GLU A 8 -5.26 -2.85 12.39
C GLU A 8 -4.04 -2.11 11.83
N PRO A 9 -3.93 -0.77 12.01
CA PRO A 9 -2.81 0.01 11.51
C PRO A 9 -1.46 -0.47 12.05
N LEU A 10 -0.40 -0.31 11.26
CA LEU A 10 0.96 -0.49 11.78
C LEU A 10 1.25 0.50 12.91
N PRO A 11 1.96 0.07 13.97
CA PRO A 11 2.42 0.99 15.01
C PRO A 11 3.26 2.13 14.42
N LEU A 12 3.08 3.34 14.94
CA LEU A 12 3.84 4.53 14.51
C LEU A 12 5.36 4.30 14.59
N ALA A 13 5.82 3.62 15.64
CA ALA A 13 7.23 3.30 15.83
C ALA A 13 7.83 2.51 14.65
N VAL A 14 7.08 1.58 14.04
CA VAL A 14 7.56 0.83 12.85
C VAL A 14 7.73 1.78 11.67
N ILE A 15 6.82 2.74 11.50
CA ILE A 15 6.90 3.73 10.43
C ILE A 15 8.10 4.66 10.62
N GLU A 16 8.36 5.11 11.85
CA GLU A 16 9.50 5.97 12.16
C GLU A 16 10.84 5.26 11.92
N VAL A 17 10.94 4.00 12.30
CA VAL A 17 12.15 3.17 12.09
C VAL A 17 12.34 2.87 10.60
N ALA A 18 11.27 2.57 9.86
CA ALA A 18 11.33 2.42 8.41
C ALA A 18 11.77 3.74 7.72
N ARG A 19 11.26 4.88 8.19
CA ARG A 19 11.65 6.22 7.69
C ARG A 19 13.13 6.50 7.95
N ALA A 20 13.70 6.00 9.05
CA ALA A 20 15.13 6.09 9.35
C ALA A 20 16.00 5.17 8.47
N GLY A 21 15.39 4.34 7.61
CA GLY A 21 16.10 3.48 6.65
C GLY A 21 16.35 2.05 7.15
N ASP A 22 15.74 1.64 8.26
CA ASP A 22 15.87 0.26 8.74
C ASP A 22 15.17 -0.71 7.77
N ALA A 23 15.95 -1.65 7.22
CA ALA A 23 15.47 -2.57 6.20
C ALA A 23 14.35 -3.49 6.70
N GLY A 24 14.42 -3.95 7.96
CA GLY A 24 13.41 -4.83 8.54
C GLY A 24 12.07 -4.13 8.76
N ALA A 25 12.09 -2.88 9.20
CA ALA A 25 10.89 -2.07 9.32
C ALA A 25 10.30 -1.70 7.95
N VAL A 26 11.14 -1.42 6.94
CA VAL A 26 10.67 -1.22 5.55
C VAL A 26 9.98 -2.48 5.04
N GLU A 27 10.55 -3.66 5.26
CA GLU A 27 9.92 -4.91 4.86
C GLU A 27 8.55 -5.11 5.53
N GLN A 28 8.43 -4.82 6.83
CA GLN A 28 7.14 -4.88 7.55
C GLN A 28 6.09 -3.95 6.93
N VAL A 29 6.48 -2.73 6.54
CA VAL A 29 5.60 -1.78 5.84
C VAL A 29 5.15 -2.35 4.50
N LEU A 30 6.07 -2.88 3.70
CA LEU A 30 5.75 -3.48 2.41
C LEU A 30 4.82 -4.68 2.54
N GLN A 31 5.10 -5.61 3.46
CA GLN A 31 4.24 -6.76 3.72
C GLN A 31 2.85 -6.34 4.18
N TYR A 32 2.74 -5.31 5.02
CA TYR A 32 1.47 -4.80 5.48
C TYR A 32 0.61 -4.26 4.33
N TYR A 33 1.20 -3.48 3.41
CA TYR A 33 0.49 -2.88 2.28
C TYR A 33 0.47 -3.74 1.01
N ASN A 34 1.11 -4.91 1.00
CA ASN A 34 1.28 -5.75 -0.18
C ASN A 34 -0.03 -6.00 -0.95
N SER A 35 -1.11 -6.41 -0.27
CA SER A 35 -2.39 -6.68 -0.93
C SER A 35 -3.04 -5.43 -1.53
N TYR A 36 -2.85 -4.27 -0.90
CA TYR A 36 -3.34 -2.99 -1.38
C TYR A 36 -2.54 -2.51 -2.59
N ILE A 37 -1.21 -2.55 -2.50
CA ILE A 37 -0.29 -2.19 -3.58
C ILE A 37 -0.57 -3.07 -4.80
N ASN A 38 -0.60 -4.40 -4.65
CA ASN A 38 -0.88 -5.31 -5.76
C ASN A 38 -2.22 -5.00 -6.43
N LYS A 39 -3.27 -4.71 -5.63
CA LYS A 39 -4.58 -4.35 -6.17
C LYS A 39 -4.56 -3.04 -6.96
N LEU A 40 -3.76 -2.05 -6.54
CA LEU A 40 -3.58 -0.81 -7.28
C LEU A 40 -2.74 -1.01 -8.54
N CYS A 41 -1.67 -1.79 -8.47
CA CYS A 41 -0.78 -2.04 -9.61
C CYS A 41 -1.47 -2.77 -10.76
N THR A 42 -2.52 -3.55 -10.50
CA THR A 42 -3.31 -4.23 -11.53
C THR A 42 -4.56 -3.47 -11.94
N ARG A 43 -4.80 -2.27 -11.40
CA ARG A 43 -5.97 -1.47 -11.78
C ARG A 43 -5.71 -0.75 -13.09
N THR A 44 -6.74 -0.72 -13.90
CA THR A 44 -6.82 0.14 -15.08
C THR A 44 -6.65 1.59 -14.66
N LEU A 45 -5.64 2.26 -15.21
CA LEU A 45 -5.42 3.69 -15.02
C LEU A 45 -6.21 4.47 -16.07
N TYR A 46 -6.79 5.58 -15.66
CA TYR A 46 -7.45 6.53 -16.54
C TYR A 46 -6.77 7.88 -16.37
N ASP A 47 -6.58 8.61 -17.46
CA ASP A 47 -6.12 10.00 -17.39
C ASP A 47 -7.22 10.95 -16.87
N ASP A 48 -6.87 12.23 -16.75
CA ASP A 48 -7.78 13.29 -16.30
C ASP A 48 -8.98 13.51 -17.25
N CYS A 49 -8.88 13.02 -18.49
CA CYS A 49 -9.96 13.05 -19.49
C CYS A 49 -10.82 11.78 -19.45
N GLY A 50 -10.51 10.81 -18.58
CA GLY A 50 -11.20 9.52 -18.47
C GLY A 50 -10.78 8.50 -19.54
N GLN A 51 -9.69 8.76 -20.26
CA GLN A 51 -9.16 7.84 -21.27
C GLN A 51 -8.23 6.82 -20.63
N LEU A 52 -8.30 5.58 -21.12
CA LEU A 52 -7.45 4.48 -20.66
C LEU A 52 -5.96 4.83 -20.84
N HIS A 53 -5.22 4.87 -19.74
CA HIS A 53 -3.75 4.87 -19.78
C HIS A 53 -3.29 3.44 -20.08
N VAL A 54 -2.75 3.24 -21.29
CA VAL A 54 -2.20 1.96 -21.79
C VAL A 54 -0.70 1.89 -21.52
#